data_AF-A0A120G7K5-F1
#
_entry.id   AF-A0A120G7K5-F1
#
_cell.length_a   1.000
_cell.length_b   1.000
_cell.length_c   1.000
_cell.angle_alpha   90.00
_cell.angle_beta   90.00
_cell.angle_gamma   90.00
#
_symmetry.space_group_name_H-M   'P 1'
#
loop_
_entity.id
_entity.type
_entity.pdbx_description
1 polymer ?
#
loop_
_entity_poly.entity_id
_entity_poly.type
_entity_poly.pdbx_seq_one_letter_code
_entity_poly.pdbx_strand_id
1 'polypeptide(L)'
;MTNVPYWRLWLGVGGLILLGTLVLGGRVRSTRSALILPLLGAVAACSIGSWAELTRVTARFNDEWLWAGLLVVLNLLVLAHAALALSARQGWRERGFNWLEQRAGWLMAIAGFAGAVMMLALVFDPRYRSFPSAALVLPALVYLIRPVTGPRREIALLAFIIGAGVAPQLYREGLLNQQAWGWAVVSVLMVAALWRCLRVRKA
;
A
#
# COMPACT_ATOMS: atom_id res chain seq x y z
N MET A 1 -16.37 22.01 -17.19
CA MET A 1 -16.36 21.69 -15.75
C MET A 1 -15.47 20.48 -15.55
N THR A 2 -14.27 20.63 -14.97
CA THR A 2 -13.41 19.47 -14.65
C THR A 2 -13.98 18.75 -13.43
N ASN A 3 -14.25 17.45 -13.54
CA ASN A 3 -14.79 16.61 -12.44
C ASN A 3 -13.83 16.44 -11.25
N VAL A 4 -12.64 17.05 -11.29
CA VAL A 4 -11.63 17.01 -10.24
C VAL A 4 -11.19 18.45 -9.91
N PRO A 5 -11.89 19.14 -8.98
CA PRO A 5 -11.63 20.55 -8.70
C PRO A 5 -10.21 20.81 -8.17
N TYR A 6 -9.56 19.82 -7.54
CA TYR A 6 -8.23 19.93 -6.93
C TYR A 6 -7.11 19.29 -7.76
N TRP A 7 -7.31 19.10 -9.08
CA TRP A 7 -6.33 18.42 -9.94
C TRP A 7 -4.91 19.02 -9.87
N ARG A 8 -4.79 20.34 -9.67
CA ARG A 8 -3.48 21.02 -9.52
C ARG A 8 -2.77 20.61 -8.24
N LEU A 9 -3.50 20.51 -7.12
CA LEU A 9 -2.96 20.08 -5.84
C LEU A 9 -2.56 18.60 -5.90
N TRP A 10 -3.39 17.78 -6.52
CA TRP A 10 -3.12 16.36 -6.76
C TRP A 10 -1.83 16.16 -7.57
N LEU A 11 -1.66 16.90 -8.68
CA LEU A 11 -0.43 16.86 -9.47
C LEU A 11 0.78 17.40 -8.71
N GLY A 12 0.61 18.47 -7.93
CA GLY A 12 1.69 19.06 -7.12
C GLY A 12 2.20 18.07 -6.08
N VAL A 13 1.30 17.48 -5.28
CA VAL A 13 1.65 16.48 -4.26
C VAL A 13 2.20 15.21 -4.91
N GLY A 14 1.60 14.74 -6.00
CA GLY A 14 2.11 13.58 -6.75
C GLY A 14 3.51 13.82 -7.32
N GLY A 15 3.77 15.03 -7.83
CA GLY A 15 5.10 15.46 -8.26
C GLY A 15 6.10 15.49 -7.12
N LEU A 16 5.72 16.00 -5.95
CA LEU A 16 6.57 15.97 -4.75
C LEU A 16 6.88 14.56 -4.27
N ILE A 17 5.91 13.65 -4.29
CA ILE A 17 6.12 12.22 -3.94
C ILE A 17 7.08 11.58 -4.94
N LEU A 18 6.89 11.81 -6.24
CA LEU A 18 7.76 11.28 -7.30
C LEU A 18 9.19 11.81 -7.14
N LEU A 19 9.35 13.13 -7.02
CA LEU A 19 10.67 13.76 -6.84
C LEU A 19 11.33 13.29 -5.54
N GLY A 20 10.57 13.23 -4.44
CA GLY A 20 11.04 12.69 -3.16
C GLY A 20 11.53 11.25 -3.29
N THR A 21 10.80 10.41 -4.03
CA THR A 21 11.20 9.02 -4.32
C THR A 21 12.52 8.96 -5.09
N LEU A 22 12.68 9.82 -6.11
CA LEU A 22 13.90 9.90 -6.90
C LEU A 22 15.09 10.41 -6.08
N VAL A 23 14.91 11.44 -5.26
CA VAL A 23 15.94 11.98 -4.36
C VAL A 23 16.35 10.94 -3.31
N LEU A 24 15.37 10.24 -2.73
CA LEU A 24 15.62 9.20 -1.74
C LEU A 24 16.38 8.02 -2.36
N GLY A 25 15.95 7.57 -3.55
CA GLY A 25 16.59 6.48 -4.30
C GLY A 25 17.98 6.83 -4.87
N GLY A 26 18.21 8.09 -5.25
CA GLY A 26 19.49 8.60 -5.70
C GLY A 26 20.15 7.79 -6.84
N ARG A 27 21.45 7.52 -6.72
CA ARG A 27 22.15 6.61 -7.64
C ARG A 27 21.61 5.20 -7.44
N VAL A 28 21.03 4.65 -8.49
CA VAL A 28 20.42 3.32 -8.50
C VAL A 28 21.46 2.21 -8.68
N ARG A 29 21.16 1.03 -8.12
CA ARG A 29 22.09 -0.12 -8.14
C ARG A 29 22.25 -0.80 -9.51
N SER A 30 21.26 -0.66 -10.40
CA SER A 30 21.24 -1.30 -11.72
C SER A 30 20.40 -0.51 -12.73
N THR A 31 20.59 -0.76 -14.03
CA THR A 31 19.76 -0.19 -15.11
C THR A 31 18.27 -0.52 -14.94
N ARG A 32 17.96 -1.74 -14.48
CA ARG A 32 16.57 -2.14 -14.17
C ARG A 32 16.00 -1.32 -13.01
N SER A 33 16.80 -1.07 -11.97
CA SER A 33 16.40 -0.22 -10.85
C SER A 33 16.15 1.23 -11.27
N ALA A 34 16.88 1.72 -12.28
CA ALA A 34 16.67 3.05 -12.87
C ALA A 34 15.27 3.21 -13.47
N LEU A 35 14.73 2.15 -14.07
CA LEU A 35 13.38 2.15 -14.65
C LEU A 35 12.29 1.91 -13.59
N ILE A 36 12.57 1.07 -12.59
CA ILE A 36 11.58 0.75 -11.54
C ILE A 36 11.35 1.92 -10.59
N LEU A 37 12.39 2.70 -10.27
CA LEU A 37 12.29 3.81 -9.31
C LEU A 37 11.25 4.88 -9.69
N PRO A 38 11.21 5.43 -10.93
CA PRO A 38 10.16 6.38 -11.32
C PRO A 38 8.77 5.73 -11.37
N LEU A 39 8.67 4.46 -11.78
CA LEU A 39 7.41 3.72 -11.77
C LEU A 39 6.86 3.55 -10.34
N LEU A 40 7.73 3.23 -9.39
CA LEU A 40 7.38 3.14 -7.97
C LEU A 40 6.85 4.48 -7.45
N GLY A 41 7.54 5.58 -7.77
CA GLY A 41 7.10 6.92 -7.40
C GLY A 41 5.77 7.31 -8.04
N ALA A 42 5.54 6.93 -9.30
CA ALA A 42 4.27 7.17 -10.00
C ALA A 42 3.12 6.37 -9.39
N VAL A 43 3.33 5.08 -9.11
CA VAL A 43 2.33 4.24 -8.42
C VAL A 43 2.00 4.81 -7.05
N ALA A 44 3.01 5.23 -6.28
CA ALA A 44 2.80 5.81 -4.96
C ALA A 44 2.08 7.17 -5.01
N ALA A 45 2.43 8.03 -5.97
CA ALA A 45 1.74 9.30 -6.19
C ALA A 45 0.26 9.08 -6.53
N CYS A 46 -0.03 8.16 -7.46
CA CYS A 46 -1.39 7.82 -7.83
C CYS A 46 -2.16 7.16 -6.67
N SER A 47 -1.51 6.29 -5.90
CA SER A 47 -2.14 5.56 -4.80
C SER A 47 -2.49 6.49 -3.63
N ILE A 48 -1.53 7.29 -3.17
CA ILE A 48 -1.72 8.27 -2.08
C ILE A 48 -2.68 9.38 -2.52
N GLY A 49 -2.54 9.89 -3.74
CA GLY A 49 -3.41 10.95 -4.25
C GLY A 49 -4.87 10.49 -4.40
N SER A 50 -5.10 9.28 -4.94
CA SER A 50 -6.45 8.73 -5.08
C SER A 50 -7.07 8.39 -3.72
N TRP A 51 -6.26 7.92 -2.77
CA TRP A 51 -6.71 7.71 -1.39
C TRP A 51 -7.12 9.03 -0.72
N ALA A 52 -6.30 10.07 -0.84
CA ALA A 52 -6.60 11.38 -0.26
C ALA A 52 -7.91 11.98 -0.81
N GLU A 53 -8.14 11.88 -2.11
CA GLU A 53 -9.42 12.32 -2.71
C GLU A 53 -10.61 11.47 -2.23
N LEU A 54 -10.44 10.15 -2.15
CA LEU A 54 -11.48 9.27 -1.62
C LEU A 54 -11.83 9.64 -0.18
N THR A 55 -10.82 9.76 0.70
CA THR A 55 -10.98 10.18 2.09
C THR A 55 -11.67 11.54 2.20
N ARG A 56 -11.27 12.52 1.39
CA ARG A 56 -11.89 13.86 1.44
C ARG A 56 -13.39 13.82 1.16
N VAL A 57 -13.85 12.88 0.34
CA VAL A 57 -15.27 12.72 0.00
C VAL A 57 -16.01 11.86 1.02
N THR A 58 -15.34 10.87 1.63
CA THR A 58 -16.00 9.86 2.46
C THR A 58 -15.87 10.10 3.96
N ALA A 59 -14.82 10.77 4.42
CA ALA A 59 -14.54 10.99 5.84
C ALA A 59 -15.48 12.05 6.43
N ARG A 60 -16.25 11.62 7.42
CA ARG A 60 -17.23 12.44 8.17
C ARG A 60 -16.79 12.64 9.62
N PHE A 61 -15.96 11.75 10.17
CA PHE A 61 -15.54 11.78 11.56
C PHE A 61 -14.02 11.88 11.73
N ASN A 62 -13.57 12.35 12.89
CA ASN A 62 -12.14 12.58 13.17
C ASN A 62 -11.31 11.28 13.19
N ASP A 63 -11.90 10.17 13.61
CA ASP A 63 -11.29 8.84 13.59
C ASP A 63 -11.04 8.35 12.15
N GLU A 64 -11.91 8.69 11.20
CA GLU A 64 -11.73 8.37 9.78
C GLU A 64 -10.57 9.18 9.18
N TRP A 65 -10.42 10.44 9.57
CA TRP A 65 -9.27 11.27 9.20
C TRP A 65 -7.96 10.75 9.80
N LEU A 66 -7.98 10.34 11.07
CA LEU A 66 -6.82 9.73 11.72
C LEU A 66 -6.43 8.43 11.01
N TRP A 67 -7.40 7.56 10.73
CA TRP A 67 -7.17 6.31 10.00
C TRP A 67 -6.57 6.56 8.60
N ALA A 68 -7.13 7.51 7.86
CA ALA A 68 -6.60 7.88 6.56
C ALA A 68 -5.18 8.43 6.62
N GLY A 69 -4.88 9.27 7.62
CA GLY A 69 -3.53 9.78 7.86
C GLY A 69 -2.54 8.66 8.17
N LEU A 70 -2.92 7.68 9.00
CA LEU A 70 -2.10 6.51 9.30
C LEU A 70 -1.80 5.69 8.04
N LEU A 71 -2.77 5.51 7.15
CA LEU A 71 -2.55 4.80 5.88
C LEU A 71 -1.63 5.57 4.93
N VAL A 72 -1.69 6.90 4.90
CA VAL A 72 -0.74 7.72 4.14
C VAL A 72 0.67 7.54 4.69
N VAL A 73 0.85 7.62 6.02
CA VAL A 73 2.15 7.41 6.67
C VAL A 73 2.69 6.02 6.36
N LEU A 74 1.85 4.98 6.45
CA LEU A 74 2.23 3.62 6.09
C LEU A 74 2.72 3.52 4.64
N ASN A 75 2.00 4.13 3.68
CA ASN A 75 2.40 4.16 2.28
C ASN A 75 3.75 4.85 2.09
N LEU A 76 3.99 5.97 2.77
CA LEU A 76 5.27 6.68 2.72
C LEU A 76 6.43 5.86 3.30
N LEU A 77 6.20 5.14 4.40
CA LEU A 77 7.22 4.26 4.99
C LEU A 77 7.56 3.08 4.06
N VAL A 78 6.56 2.48 3.43
CA VAL A 78 6.74 1.39 2.45
C VAL A 78 7.42 1.91 1.19
N LEU A 79 7.04 3.10 0.72
CA LEU A 79 7.69 3.77 -0.40
C LEU A 79 9.16 4.04 -0.10
N ALA A 80 9.47 4.57 1.09
CA ALA A 80 10.84 4.83 1.51
C ALA A 80 11.65 3.53 1.58
N HIS A 81 11.06 2.46 2.10
CA HIS A 81 11.69 1.14 2.15
C HIS A 81 12.01 0.59 0.76
N ALA A 82 11.05 0.66 -0.16
CA ALA A 82 11.21 0.20 -1.54
C ALA A 82 12.21 1.06 -2.33
N ALA A 83 12.17 2.38 -2.20
CA ALA A 83 13.08 3.29 -2.88
C ALA A 83 14.52 3.12 -2.39
N LEU A 84 14.74 2.96 -1.08
CA LEU A 84 16.05 2.67 -0.51
C LEU A 84 16.56 1.28 -0.92
N ALA A 85 15.68 0.29 -1.09
CA ALA A 85 16.07 -1.03 -1.60
C ALA A 85 16.62 -0.99 -3.04
N LEU A 86 16.15 -0.03 -3.85
CA LEU A 86 16.59 0.19 -5.23
C LEU A 86 17.84 1.08 -5.35
N SER A 87 18.14 1.84 -4.29
CA SER A 87 19.31 2.72 -4.21
C SER A 87 20.63 1.94 -4.12
N ALA A 88 21.72 2.57 -4.56
CA ALA A 88 23.07 2.14 -4.26
C ALA A 88 23.30 2.31 -2.75
N ARG A 89 23.59 1.20 -2.06
CA ARG A 89 23.80 1.14 -0.61
C ARG A 89 25.12 1.83 -0.24
N GLN A 90 25.07 3.15 -0.04
CA GLN A 90 26.22 3.96 0.35
C GLN A 90 25.82 4.99 1.42
N GLY A 91 26.65 5.09 2.46
CA GLY A 91 26.55 6.13 3.49
C GLY A 91 25.26 6.06 4.32
N TRP A 92 24.53 7.18 4.38
CA TRP A 92 23.30 7.27 5.19
C TRP A 92 22.14 6.44 4.62
N ARG A 93 22.09 6.20 3.29
CA ARG A 93 21.03 5.42 2.64
C ARG A 93 21.07 3.96 3.07
N GLU A 94 22.26 3.41 3.26
CA GLU A 94 22.42 2.05 3.78
C GLU A 94 21.94 1.93 5.23
N ARG A 95 22.27 2.92 6.08
CA ARG A 95 21.77 2.97 7.47
C ARG A 95 20.24 3.08 7.51
N GLY A 96 19.66 3.96 6.70
CA GLY A 96 18.21 4.12 6.58
C GLY A 96 17.54 2.84 6.06
N PHE A 97 18.12 2.21 5.06
CA PHE A 97 17.64 0.93 4.54
C PHE A 97 17.64 -0.16 5.61
N ASN A 98 18.76 -0.34 6.33
CA ASN A 98 18.86 -1.36 7.38
C ASN A 98 17.86 -1.13 8.53
N TRP A 99 17.64 0.14 8.91
CA TRP A 99 16.66 0.49 9.94
C TRP A 99 15.22 0.17 9.52
N LEU A 100 14.86 0.43 8.25
CA LEU A 100 13.56 0.06 7.70
C LEU A 100 13.45 -1.45 7.46
N GLU A 101 14.52 -2.10 7.04
CA GLU A 101 14.55 -3.55 6.79
C GLU A 101 14.23 -4.34 8.05
N GLN A 102 14.78 -3.93 9.21
CA GLN A 102 14.46 -4.52 10.51
C GLN A 102 12.98 -4.39 10.88
N ARG A 103 12.30 -3.36 10.36
CA ARG A 103 10.89 -3.08 10.60
C ARG A 103 9.97 -3.56 9.48
N ALA A 104 10.52 -4.06 8.38
CA ALA A 104 9.75 -4.36 7.18
C ALA A 104 8.71 -5.46 7.42
N GLY A 105 9.03 -6.46 8.25
CA GLY A 105 8.07 -7.47 8.69
C GLY A 105 6.88 -6.88 9.44
N TRP A 106 7.11 -5.86 10.27
CA TRP A 106 6.06 -5.12 10.98
C TRP A 106 5.28 -4.21 10.04
N LEU A 107 5.93 -3.53 9.11
CA LEU A 107 5.25 -2.72 8.08
C LEU A 107 4.29 -3.58 7.25
N MET A 108 4.73 -4.80 6.86
CA MET A 108 3.87 -5.75 6.17
C MET A 108 2.71 -6.23 7.05
N ALA A 109 2.96 -6.53 8.32
CA ALA A 109 1.90 -6.94 9.26
C ALA A 109 0.87 -5.82 9.48
N ILE A 110 1.31 -4.57 9.62
CA ILE A 110 0.43 -3.40 9.75
C ILE A 110 -0.38 -3.20 8.46
N ALA A 111 0.24 -3.35 7.28
CA ALA A 111 -0.47 -3.27 6.00
C ALA A 111 -1.51 -4.39 5.84
N GLY A 112 -1.16 -5.62 6.23
CA GLY A 112 -2.10 -6.74 6.27
C GLY A 112 -3.22 -6.52 7.29
N PHE A 113 -2.92 -5.95 8.45
CA PHE A 113 -3.92 -5.60 9.47
C PHE A 113 -4.89 -4.55 8.95
N ALA A 114 -4.39 -3.48 8.35
CA ALA A 114 -5.23 -2.48 7.69
C ALA A 114 -6.12 -3.12 6.62
N GLY A 115 -5.57 -4.01 5.78
CA GLY A 115 -6.34 -4.76 4.79
C GLY A 115 -7.44 -5.63 5.40
N ALA A 116 -7.14 -6.33 6.51
CA ALA A 116 -8.10 -7.16 7.21
C ALA A 116 -9.23 -6.32 7.84
N VAL A 117 -8.91 -5.21 8.50
CA VAL A 117 -9.91 -4.29 9.08
C VAL A 117 -10.84 -3.76 7.99
N MET A 118 -10.28 -3.29 6.87
CA MET A 118 -11.09 -2.77 5.77
C MET A 118 -11.93 -3.87 5.09
N MET A 119 -11.40 -5.09 4.96
CA MET A 119 -12.15 -6.22 4.42
C MET A 119 -13.35 -6.56 5.32
N LEU A 120 -13.13 -6.64 6.63
CA LEU A 120 -14.20 -6.90 7.59
C LEU A 120 -15.25 -5.77 7.57
N ALA A 121 -14.82 -4.52 7.49
CA ALA A 121 -15.73 -3.38 7.36
C ALA A 121 -16.61 -3.49 6.10
N LEU A 122 -16.02 -3.78 4.94
CA LEU A 122 -16.76 -3.95 3.67
C LEU A 122 -17.72 -5.14 3.71
N VAL A 123 -17.31 -6.25 4.36
CA VAL A 123 -18.17 -7.40 4.47
C VAL A 123 -19.30 -7.12 5.43
N PHE A 124 -19.06 -6.64 6.65
CA PHE A 124 -20.08 -6.63 7.71
C PHE A 124 -20.84 -5.32 7.86
N ASP A 125 -20.29 -4.19 7.39
CA ASP A 125 -20.82 -2.86 7.71
C ASP A 125 -21.27 -2.12 6.44
N PRO A 126 -22.60 -1.94 6.24
CA PRO A 126 -23.13 -1.26 5.06
C PRO A 126 -22.68 0.20 4.92
N ARG A 127 -22.20 0.84 6.01
CA ARG A 127 -21.75 2.25 5.95
C ARG A 127 -20.46 2.44 5.17
N TYR A 128 -19.62 1.40 5.10
CA TYR A 128 -18.31 1.46 4.45
C TYR A 128 -18.35 0.79 3.09
N ARG A 129 -18.86 1.49 2.07
CA ARG A 129 -18.82 1.05 0.66
C ARG A 129 -17.76 1.76 -0.20
N SER A 130 -16.89 2.53 0.43
CA SER A 130 -15.72 3.10 -0.24
C SER A 130 -14.56 2.10 -0.20
N PHE A 131 -14.22 1.55 -1.36
CA PHE A 131 -13.16 0.56 -1.48
C PHE A 131 -11.76 1.20 -1.33
N PRO A 132 -10.96 0.83 -0.31
CA PRO A 132 -9.67 1.47 -0.03
C PRO A 132 -8.53 0.84 -0.85
N SER A 133 -8.82 0.43 -2.08
CA SER A 133 -7.88 -0.23 -2.99
C SER A 133 -6.63 0.63 -3.22
N ALA A 134 -6.82 1.95 -3.36
CA ALA A 134 -5.74 2.91 -3.54
C ALA A 134 -4.80 2.99 -2.32
N ALA A 135 -5.29 2.77 -1.10
CA ALA A 135 -4.45 2.83 0.10
C ALA A 135 -3.54 1.60 0.24
N LEU A 136 -3.91 0.46 -0.35
CA LEU A 136 -3.22 -0.82 -0.10
C LEU A 136 -2.53 -1.41 -1.33
N VAL A 137 -2.74 -0.85 -2.53
CA VAL A 137 -2.09 -1.33 -3.74
C VAL A 137 -0.57 -1.23 -3.67
N LEU A 138 -0.03 -0.13 -3.14
CA LEU A 138 1.42 0.08 -3.02
C LEU A 138 2.08 -0.96 -2.08
N PRO A 139 1.64 -1.13 -0.81
CA PRO A 139 2.21 -2.16 0.05
C PRO A 139 2.02 -3.58 -0.49
N ALA A 140 0.87 -3.89 -1.09
CA ALA A 140 0.64 -5.19 -1.71
C ALA A 140 1.69 -5.47 -2.81
N LEU A 141 1.91 -4.54 -3.74
CA LEU A 141 2.86 -4.72 -4.84
C LEU A 141 4.32 -4.79 -4.34
N VAL A 142 4.71 -3.89 -3.44
CA VAL A 142 6.09 -3.83 -2.92
C VAL A 142 6.46 -5.14 -2.25
N TYR A 143 5.63 -5.64 -1.34
CA TYR A 143 5.93 -6.87 -0.60
C TYR A 143 5.64 -8.15 -1.40
N LEU A 144 4.80 -8.07 -2.43
CA LEU A 144 4.66 -9.15 -3.40
C LEU A 144 5.97 -9.33 -4.18
N ILE A 145 6.60 -8.26 -4.64
CA ILE A 145 7.86 -8.32 -5.39
C ILE A 145 9.03 -8.64 -4.46
N ARG A 146 9.05 -8.03 -3.27
CA ARG A 146 10.12 -8.15 -2.29
C ARG A 146 9.58 -8.68 -0.95
N PRO A 147 9.41 -10.01 -0.83
CA PRO A 147 8.90 -10.58 0.40
C PRO A 147 9.89 -10.41 1.55
N VAL A 148 9.37 -10.20 2.75
CA VAL A 148 10.14 -9.92 3.97
C VAL A 148 9.84 -10.95 5.05
N THR A 149 10.77 -11.15 5.99
CA THR A 149 10.51 -12.01 7.15
C THR A 149 9.69 -11.25 8.19
N GLY A 150 8.73 -11.92 8.83
CA GLY A 150 7.83 -11.30 9.79
C GLY A 150 7.13 -12.31 10.69
N PRO A 151 6.24 -11.82 11.57
CA PRO A 151 5.52 -12.66 12.53
C PRO A 151 4.52 -13.57 11.80
N ARG A 152 4.84 -14.88 11.73
CA ARG A 152 4.18 -15.82 10.82
C ARG A 152 2.73 -16.10 11.15
N ARG A 153 2.37 -16.18 12.43
CA ARG A 153 1.00 -16.54 12.85
C ARG A 153 0.03 -15.43 12.47
N GLU A 154 0.45 -14.20 12.71
CA GLU A 154 -0.22 -12.96 12.41
C GLU A 154 -0.38 -12.80 10.90
N ILE A 155 0.70 -12.97 10.13
CA ILE A 155 0.64 -12.90 8.66
C ILE A 155 -0.31 -13.96 8.08
N ALA A 156 -0.31 -15.18 8.62
CA ALA A 156 -1.22 -16.24 8.16
C ALA A 156 -2.68 -15.93 8.49
N LEU A 157 -2.96 -15.43 9.70
CA LEU A 157 -4.29 -15.00 10.10
C LEU A 157 -4.80 -13.86 9.22
N LEU A 158 -3.97 -12.85 8.97
CA LEU A 158 -4.30 -11.71 8.11
C LEU A 158 -4.58 -12.16 6.68
N ALA A 159 -3.76 -13.06 6.13
CA ALA A 159 -3.97 -13.63 4.80
C ALA A 159 -5.29 -14.41 4.73
N PHE A 160 -5.64 -15.16 5.79
CA PHE A 160 -6.90 -15.87 5.89
C PHE A 160 -8.10 -14.90 5.93
N ILE A 161 -8.08 -13.89 6.79
CA ILE A 161 -9.19 -12.92 6.91
C ILE A 161 -9.41 -12.19 5.59
N ILE A 162 -8.35 -11.68 4.96
CA ILE A 162 -8.45 -10.98 3.69
C ILE A 162 -8.93 -11.93 2.59
N GLY A 163 -8.34 -13.12 2.47
CA GLY A 163 -8.69 -14.09 1.44
C GLY A 163 -10.13 -14.59 1.55
N ALA A 164 -10.55 -14.96 2.76
CA ALA A 164 -11.91 -15.42 3.03
C ALA A 164 -12.95 -14.33 2.80
N GLY A 165 -12.59 -13.05 2.96
CA GLY A 165 -13.48 -11.91 2.77
C GLY A 165 -13.78 -11.56 1.29
N VAL A 166 -12.95 -12.00 0.33
CA VAL A 166 -13.13 -11.64 -1.10
C VAL A 166 -14.47 -12.14 -1.66
N ALA A 167 -14.79 -13.41 -1.44
CA ALA A 167 -16.04 -14.01 -1.94
C ALA A 167 -17.30 -13.34 -1.36
N PRO A 168 -17.47 -13.20 -0.02
CA PRO A 168 -18.65 -12.54 0.54
C PRO A 168 -18.72 -11.07 0.17
N GLN A 169 -17.58 -10.37 0.03
CA GLN A 169 -17.55 -8.98 -0.43
C GLN A 169 -18.09 -8.87 -1.87
N LEU A 170 -17.62 -9.70 -2.81
CA LEU A 170 -18.09 -9.67 -4.20
C LEU A 170 -19.56 -10.08 -4.31
N TYR A 171 -20.02 -11.03 -3.48
CA TYR A 171 -21.42 -11.43 -3.45
C TYR A 171 -22.34 -10.28 -3.01
N ARG A 172 -21.94 -9.52 -1.98
CA ARG A 172 -22.72 -8.37 -1.47
C ARG A 172 -22.73 -7.18 -2.42
N GLU A 173 -21.60 -6.89 -3.04
CA GLU A 173 -21.42 -5.70 -3.89
C GLU A 173 -21.81 -5.94 -5.36
N GLY A 174 -21.97 -7.20 -5.77
CA GLY A 174 -22.37 -7.61 -7.11
C GLY A 174 -21.22 -7.63 -8.11
N LEU A 175 -21.26 -8.58 -9.05
CA LEU A 175 -20.20 -8.81 -10.04
C LEU A 175 -20.08 -7.71 -11.10
N LEU A 176 -21.08 -6.82 -11.20
CA LEU A 176 -21.08 -5.68 -12.12
C LEU A 176 -20.37 -4.45 -11.52
N ASN A 177 -20.04 -4.46 -10.22
CA ASN A 177 -19.38 -3.35 -9.56
C ASN A 177 -17.87 -3.36 -9.83
N GLN A 178 -17.40 -2.41 -10.64
CA GLN A 178 -15.98 -2.30 -10.99
C GLN A 178 -15.07 -1.98 -9.79
N GLN A 179 -15.57 -1.23 -8.81
CA GLN A 179 -14.77 -0.87 -7.63
C GLN A 179 -14.60 -2.08 -6.70
N ALA A 180 -15.63 -2.92 -6.61
CA ALA A 180 -15.59 -4.20 -5.91
C ALA A 180 -14.51 -5.12 -6.49
N TRP A 181 -14.42 -5.20 -7.83
CA TRP A 181 -13.34 -5.92 -8.51
C TRP A 181 -11.96 -5.31 -8.22
N GLY A 182 -11.84 -3.98 -8.21
CA GLY A 182 -10.60 -3.30 -7.87
C GLY A 182 -10.11 -3.69 -6.45
N TRP A 183 -11.02 -3.75 -5.49
CA TRP A 183 -10.72 -4.21 -4.13
C TRP A 183 -10.36 -5.69 -4.07
N ALA A 184 -11.09 -6.55 -4.78
CA ALA A 184 -10.81 -7.97 -4.85
C ALA A 184 -9.40 -8.24 -5.41
N VAL A 185 -9.00 -7.53 -6.48
CA VAL A 185 -7.66 -7.63 -7.06
C VAL A 185 -6.59 -7.21 -6.04
N VAL A 186 -6.74 -6.06 -5.39
CA VAL A 186 -5.78 -5.60 -4.37
C VAL A 186 -5.71 -6.55 -3.17
N SER A 187 -6.85 -7.11 -2.76
CA SER A 187 -6.94 -8.11 -1.69
C SER A 187 -6.20 -9.39 -2.04
N VAL A 188 -6.36 -9.89 -3.27
CA VAL A 188 -5.62 -11.07 -3.77
C VAL A 188 -4.12 -10.77 -3.84
N LEU A 189 -3.72 -9.59 -4.32
CA LEU A 189 -2.32 -9.17 -4.33
C LEU A 189 -1.74 -9.11 -2.92
N MET A 190 -2.50 -8.58 -1.95
CA MET A 190 -2.09 -8.52 -0.54
C MET A 190 -1.95 -9.91 0.06
N VAL A 191 -2.90 -10.82 -0.18
CA VAL A 191 -2.82 -12.22 0.26
C VAL A 191 -1.60 -12.91 -0.35
N ALA A 192 -1.34 -12.70 -1.64
CA ALA A 192 -0.17 -13.25 -2.31
C ALA A 192 1.14 -12.69 -1.71
N ALA A 193 1.18 -11.39 -1.38
CA ALA A 193 2.32 -10.78 -0.70
C ALA A 193 2.56 -11.37 0.69
N LEU A 194 1.51 -11.47 1.52
CA LEU A 194 1.55 -12.09 2.85
C LEU A 194 2.04 -13.55 2.75
N TRP A 195 1.48 -14.30 1.80
CA TRP A 195 1.85 -15.68 1.56
C TRP A 195 3.31 -15.86 1.13
N ARG A 196 3.83 -15.00 0.25
CA ARG A 196 5.25 -15.00 -0.10
C ARG A 196 6.12 -14.70 1.12
N CYS A 197 5.72 -13.77 1.98
CA CYS A 197 6.44 -13.44 3.23
C CYS A 197 6.46 -14.63 4.21
N LEU A 198 5.39 -15.43 4.28
CA LEU A 198 5.38 -16.67 5.10
C LEU A 198 6.43 -17.68 4.65
N ARG A 199 6.65 -17.79 3.33
CA ARG A 199 7.61 -18.72 2.73
C ARG A 199 9.07 -18.30 2.93
N VAL A 200 9.33 -17.03 3.24
CA VAL A 200 10.69 -16.59 3.58
C VAL A 200 11.06 -17.19 4.94
N ARG A 201 12.16 -17.95 4.98
CA ARG A 201 12.75 -18.44 6.24
C ARG A 201 13.81 -17.43 6.71
N LYS A 202 13.87 -17.17 8.02
CA LYS A 202 15.09 -16.60 8.61
C LYS A 202 16.18 -17.66 8.43
N ALA A 203 17.26 -17.28 7.76
CA ALA A 203 18.50 -18.06 7.74
C ALA A 203 19.16 -17.97 9.13
#